data_AF-A0A2T7EBD5-F1
#
_entry.id   AF-A0A2T7EBD5-F1
#
_cell.length_a   1.000
_cell.length_b   1.000
_cell.length_c   1.000
_cell.angle_alpha   90.00
_cell.angle_beta   90.00
_cell.angle_gamma   90.00
#
_symmetry.space_group_name_H-M   'P 1'
#
loop_
_entity.id
_entity.type
_entity.pdbx_description
1 polymer ?
#
loop_
_entity_poly.entity_id
_entity_poly.type
_entity_poly.pdbx_seq_one_letter_code
_entity_poly.pdbx_strand_id
1 'polypeptide(L)'
;MAPPPRRNSPQNPTRRKGEEPWLAASLRPANFLPGLAIGFLLGLLLDLSSSWKPKGRPAPAPAAAPARGSSSKRGSEGSSGSGGEELKMVLVVRQDLKMGAGKIASQCAHAATGLYAELMSSNRGLLRQWEQLGQAKIVLTCKNQQEMNRLKETAEHRGVVWI
;
A
#
# COMPACT_ATOMS: atom_id res chain seq x y z
N MET A 1 32.39 68.18 -60.61
CA MET A 1 31.49 68.91 -59.68
C MET A 1 30.53 67.88 -59.08
N ALA A 2 30.83 67.38 -57.88
CA ALA A 2 30.05 66.32 -57.23
C ALA A 2 29.04 66.94 -56.24
N PRO A 3 27.79 66.43 -56.15
CA PRO A 3 26.81 66.94 -55.19
C PRO A 3 27.16 66.53 -53.75
N PRO A 4 26.80 67.35 -52.74
CA PRO A 4 27.11 67.07 -51.34
C PRO A 4 26.28 65.91 -50.77
N PRO A 5 26.76 65.24 -49.69
CA PRO A 5 26.13 64.06 -49.13
C PRO A 5 24.77 64.38 -48.49
N ARG A 6 23.74 63.59 -48.81
CA ARG A 6 22.44 63.66 -48.12
C ARG A 6 22.55 63.02 -46.75
N ARG A 7 22.19 63.80 -45.73
CA ARG A 7 22.14 63.50 -44.30
C ARG A 7 21.07 62.42 -44.01
N ASN A 8 21.43 61.39 -43.24
CA ASN A 8 20.49 60.42 -42.66
C ASN A 8 19.64 61.06 -41.55
N SER A 9 18.34 60.77 -41.55
CA SER A 9 17.45 60.91 -40.39
C SER A 9 16.99 59.53 -39.93
N PRO A 10 16.85 59.29 -38.62
CA PRO A 10 16.66 57.95 -38.08
C PRO A 10 15.20 57.51 -38.22
N GLN A 11 14.96 56.38 -38.87
CA GLN A 11 13.70 55.65 -38.72
C GLN A 11 13.91 54.57 -37.65
N ASN A 12 13.35 54.82 -36.47
CA ASN A 12 13.21 53.85 -35.41
C ASN A 12 11.84 53.16 -35.58
N PRO A 13 11.77 51.91 -36.05
CA PRO A 13 10.54 51.14 -35.93
C PRO A 13 10.44 50.62 -34.49
N THR A 14 9.69 51.38 -33.71
CA THR A 14 8.84 50.94 -32.60
C THR A 14 8.69 49.41 -32.46
N ARG A 15 9.28 48.89 -31.37
CA ARG A 15 8.61 48.02 -30.37
C ARG A 15 7.70 46.93 -30.95
N ARG A 16 8.28 45.77 -31.30
CA ARG A 16 7.57 44.49 -31.23
C ARG A 16 7.99 43.76 -29.96
N LYS A 17 7.35 44.11 -28.85
CA LYS A 17 7.38 43.29 -27.63
C LYS A 17 6.47 42.09 -27.92
N GLY A 18 7.08 40.99 -28.36
CA GLY A 18 6.39 39.73 -28.57
C GLY A 18 5.63 39.35 -27.30
N GLU A 19 4.34 39.19 -27.45
CA GLU A 19 3.42 38.77 -26.41
C GLU A 19 3.71 37.30 -26.13
N GLU A 20 4.52 37.01 -25.12
CA GLU A 20 4.64 35.66 -24.59
C GLU A 20 3.24 35.21 -24.14
N PRO A 21 2.71 34.08 -24.62
CA PRO A 21 1.39 33.62 -24.22
C PRO A 21 1.43 33.33 -22.72
N TRP A 22 0.76 34.17 -21.93
CA TRP A 22 0.65 34.11 -20.47
C TRP A 22 0.26 32.72 -19.93
N LEU A 23 -0.34 31.88 -20.78
CA LEU A 23 -0.63 30.47 -20.52
C LEU A 23 0.63 29.60 -20.37
N ALA A 24 1.68 29.84 -21.16
CA ALA A 24 2.92 29.07 -21.13
C ALA A 24 3.82 29.41 -19.93
N ALA A 25 3.67 30.61 -19.35
CA ALA A 25 4.35 30.98 -18.11
C ALA A 25 3.68 30.34 -16.87
N SER A 26 2.36 30.12 -16.90
CA SER A 26 1.61 29.51 -15.80
C SER A 26 1.83 28.00 -15.63
N LEU A 27 2.28 27.29 -16.67
CA LEU A 27 2.52 25.84 -16.61
C LEU A 27 3.97 25.48 -16.24
N ARG A 28 4.76 26.42 -15.71
CA ARG A 28 6.10 26.12 -15.17
C ARG A 28 5.95 25.31 -13.86
N PRO A 29 6.65 24.18 -13.71
CA PRO A 29 6.58 23.34 -12.49
C PRO A 29 6.84 24.11 -11.19
N ALA A 30 7.67 25.16 -11.26
CA ALA A 30 7.97 26.05 -10.14
C ALA A 30 6.75 26.78 -9.57
N ASN A 31 5.72 27.05 -10.38
CA ASN A 31 4.48 27.70 -9.94
C ASN A 31 3.49 26.70 -9.33
N PHE A 32 3.65 25.41 -9.62
CA PHE A 32 2.81 24.34 -9.08
C PHE A 32 3.35 23.79 -7.75
N LEU A 33 4.66 23.90 -7.50
CA LEU A 33 5.32 23.45 -6.28
C LEU A 33 4.68 23.98 -4.98
N PRO A 34 4.36 25.29 -4.86
CA PRO A 34 3.69 25.80 -3.68
C PRO A 34 2.29 25.20 -3.48
N GLY A 35 1.51 25.08 -4.56
CA GLY A 35 0.16 24.49 -4.51
C GLY A 35 0.18 23.00 -4.17
N LEU A 36 1.15 22.25 -4.71
CA LEU A 36 1.32 20.83 -4.42
C LEU A 36 1.75 20.60 -2.95
N ALA A 37 2.66 21.43 -2.43
CA ALA A 37 3.09 21.35 -1.03
C ALA A 37 1.94 21.67 -0.06
N ILE A 38 1.17 22.73 -0.36
CA ILE A 38 -0.01 23.11 0.43
C ILE A 38 -1.06 22.00 0.38
N GLY A 39 -1.35 21.45 -0.81
CA GLY A 39 -2.29 20.35 -0.99
C GLY A 39 -1.85 19.07 -0.27
N PHE A 40 -0.55 18.74 -0.31
CA PHE A 40 0.00 17.59 0.40
C PHE A 40 -0.07 17.77 1.92
N LEU A 41 0.25 18.96 2.44
CA LEU A 41 0.16 19.26 3.88
C LEU A 41 -1.29 19.25 4.38
N LEU A 42 -2.23 19.86 3.64
CA LEU A 42 -3.66 19.83 3.98
C LEU A 42 -4.24 18.42 3.90
N GLY A 43 -3.85 17.66 2.87
CA GLY A 43 -4.23 16.25 2.73
C GLY A 43 -3.70 15.40 3.88
N LEU A 44 -2.42 15.55 4.24
CA LEU A 44 -1.80 14.82 5.35
C LEU A 44 -2.41 15.22 6.70
N LEU A 45 -2.79 16.48 6.89
CA LEU A 45 -3.42 16.96 8.12
C LEU A 45 -4.86 16.43 8.28
N LEU A 46 -5.65 16.37 7.19
CA LEU A 46 -6.99 15.77 7.20
C LEU A 46 -6.94 14.25 7.40
N ASP A 47 -5.97 13.58 6.79
CA ASP A 47 -5.75 12.13 6.90
C ASP A 47 -5.30 11.74 8.32
N LEU A 48 -4.40 12.50 8.94
CA LEU A 48 -4.04 12.30 10.35
C LEU A 48 -5.22 12.57 11.32
N SER A 49 -6.10 13.51 11.01
CA SER A 49 -7.25 13.83 11.87
C SER A 49 -8.33 12.73 11.87
N SER A 50 -8.39 11.92 10.80
CA SER A 50 -9.35 10.82 10.68
C SER A 50 -8.98 9.59 11.52
N SER A 51 -7.78 9.58 12.11
CA SER A 51 -7.32 8.51 13.01
C SER A 51 -7.69 8.71 14.49
N TRP A 52 -8.43 9.76 14.84
CA TRP A 52 -9.01 9.95 16.17
C TRP A 52 -10.50 9.61 16.18
N LYS A 53 -10.82 8.31 16.18
CA LYS A 53 -12.11 7.83 16.69
C LYS A 53 -11.97 7.44 18.16
N PRO A 54 -12.63 8.15 19.10
CA PRO A 54 -12.60 7.80 20.51
C PRO A 54 -13.38 6.51 20.78
N LYS A 55 -12.75 5.65 21.59
CA LYS A 55 -13.22 4.38 22.13
C LYS A 55 -14.46 4.59 23.00
N GLY A 56 -15.64 4.27 22.48
CA GLY A 56 -16.87 4.17 23.28
C GLY A 56 -16.76 3.04 24.31
N ARG A 57 -16.90 3.38 25.59
CA ARG A 57 -16.89 2.45 26.74
C ARG A 57 -18.23 1.68 26.86
N PRO A 58 -18.24 0.53 27.57
CA PRO A 58 -19.38 -0.38 27.67
C PRO A 58 -20.41 0.09 28.71
N ALA A 59 -21.67 -0.34 28.56
CA ALA A 59 -22.74 -0.16 29.55
C ALA A 59 -22.72 -1.25 30.64
N PRO A 60 -23.15 -0.95 31.89
CA PRO A 60 -23.15 -1.90 33.01
C PRO A 60 -24.41 -2.78 33.05
N ALA A 61 -24.26 -3.96 33.67
CA ALA A 61 -25.31 -4.95 33.95
C ALA A 61 -26.24 -4.56 35.11
N PRO A 62 -27.31 -5.35 35.34
CA PRO A 62 -27.55 -5.86 36.69
C PRO A 62 -27.68 -7.39 36.76
N ALA A 63 -27.27 -7.91 37.92
CA ALA A 63 -27.24 -9.30 38.42
C ALA A 63 -28.66 -9.93 38.56
N ALA A 64 -28.92 -11.20 38.89
CA ALA A 64 -28.25 -12.37 39.47
C ALA A 64 -29.10 -13.61 39.03
N ALA A 65 -28.67 -14.88 38.99
CA ALA A 65 -28.36 -15.80 40.10
C ALA A 65 -28.09 -17.23 39.50
N PRO A 66 -27.63 -18.24 40.29
CA PRO A 66 -26.63 -19.23 39.86
C PRO A 66 -27.15 -20.66 39.60
N ALA A 67 -26.37 -21.49 38.88
CA ALA A 67 -26.19 -22.92 39.18
C ALA A 67 -25.05 -23.58 38.36
N ARG A 68 -24.05 -24.09 39.08
CA ARG A 68 -23.55 -25.48 39.03
C ARG A 68 -23.20 -26.12 37.65
N GLY A 69 -21.93 -26.51 37.49
CA GLY A 69 -21.56 -27.57 36.56
C GLY A 69 -20.07 -27.67 36.19
N SER A 70 -19.32 -28.43 36.99
CA SER A 70 -18.31 -29.44 36.59
C SER A 70 -17.32 -29.15 35.43
N SER A 71 -16.04 -29.02 35.79
CA SER A 71 -14.91 -29.81 35.25
C SER A 71 -14.96 -30.29 33.78
N SER A 72 -14.18 -29.63 32.93
CA SER A 72 -13.26 -30.33 32.02
C SER A 72 -12.16 -29.40 31.54
N LYS A 73 -11.09 -29.32 32.33
CA LYS A 73 -9.79 -28.81 31.90
C LYS A 73 -9.14 -29.90 31.05
N ARG A 74 -9.54 -30.02 29.79
CA ARG A 74 -8.81 -30.84 28.81
C ARG A 74 -7.67 -29.97 28.31
N GLY A 75 -6.52 -30.13 28.96
CA GLY A 75 -5.25 -29.72 28.39
C GLY A 75 -5.11 -30.44 27.06
N SER A 76 -5.07 -29.66 25.98
CA SER A 76 -4.62 -30.17 24.69
C SER A 76 -3.18 -30.58 24.86
N GLU A 77 -2.94 -31.88 24.71
CA GLU A 77 -1.63 -32.51 24.76
C GLU A 77 -0.72 -31.80 23.77
N GLY A 78 0.33 -31.17 24.31
CA GLY A 78 1.44 -30.70 23.51
C GLY A 78 2.13 -31.91 22.92
N SER A 79 1.91 -32.14 21.62
CA SER A 79 2.83 -32.95 20.83
C SER A 79 4.17 -32.22 20.84
N SER A 80 5.07 -32.71 21.68
CA SER A 80 6.46 -32.31 21.76
C SER A 80 7.20 -32.78 20.50
N GLY A 81 6.88 -32.17 19.36
CA GLY A 81 7.73 -32.15 18.18
C GLY A 81 8.72 -31.01 18.32
N SER A 82 9.87 -31.26 18.94
CA SER A 82 11.01 -30.34 19.00
C SER A 82 11.67 -30.24 17.61
N GLY A 83 11.00 -29.56 16.70
CA GLY A 83 11.57 -28.92 15.52
C GLY A 83 10.80 -27.63 15.38
N GLY A 84 11.38 -26.50 15.77
CA GLY A 84 10.68 -25.21 15.78
C GLY A 84 9.97 -25.00 14.44
N GLU A 85 8.63 -25.04 14.46
CA GLU A 85 7.84 -25.02 13.23
C GLU A 85 8.10 -23.71 12.49
N GLU A 86 8.83 -23.78 11.38
CA GLU A 86 9.14 -22.61 10.55
C GLU A 86 7.87 -22.16 9.83
N LEU A 87 7.30 -21.03 10.24
CA LEU A 87 6.18 -20.40 9.55
C LEU A 87 6.67 -19.31 8.60
N LYS A 88 6.18 -19.35 7.35
CA LYS A 88 6.49 -18.36 6.31
C LYS A 88 5.28 -18.07 5.44
N MET A 89 5.20 -16.83 4.98
CA MET A 89 4.26 -16.39 3.96
C MET A 89 4.96 -16.46 2.61
N VAL A 90 4.33 -17.08 1.61
CA VAL A 90 4.86 -17.18 0.25
C VAL A 90 3.98 -16.38 -0.69
N LEU A 91 4.57 -15.45 -1.43
CA LEU A 91 3.90 -14.57 -2.38
C LEU A 91 4.34 -14.98 -3.79
N VAL A 92 3.43 -15.51 -4.60
CA VAL A 92 3.75 -15.97 -5.95
C VAL A 92 3.31 -14.93 -6.98
N VAL A 93 4.22 -14.55 -7.88
CA VAL A 93 4.00 -13.51 -8.88
C VAL A 93 4.03 -14.07 -10.29
N ARG A 94 3.04 -13.72 -11.10
CA ARG A 94 2.95 -14.10 -12.51
C ARG A 94 3.97 -13.35 -13.37
N GLN A 95 4.80 -14.08 -14.12
CA GLN A 95 5.80 -13.50 -15.02
C GLN A 95 5.24 -13.10 -16.40
N ASP A 96 4.15 -13.72 -16.84
CA ASP A 96 3.50 -13.43 -18.14
C ASP A 96 2.91 -12.01 -18.21
N LEU A 97 2.61 -11.40 -17.07
CA LEU A 97 2.07 -10.04 -16.98
C LEU A 97 3.12 -8.93 -17.17
N LYS A 98 4.41 -9.26 -17.23
CA LYS A 98 5.52 -8.31 -17.44
C LYS A 98 5.45 -7.06 -16.54
N MET A 99 5.06 -7.27 -15.28
CA MET A 99 4.96 -6.19 -14.30
C MET A 99 6.35 -5.65 -13.95
N GLY A 100 6.48 -4.32 -13.88
CA GLY A 100 7.67 -3.67 -13.32
C GLY A 100 7.75 -3.85 -11.79
N ALA A 101 8.94 -3.67 -11.22
CA ALA A 101 9.20 -3.91 -9.80
C ALA A 101 8.23 -3.19 -8.84
N GLY A 102 7.85 -1.94 -9.13
CA GLY A 102 6.90 -1.19 -8.30
C GLY A 102 5.50 -1.81 -8.27
N LYS A 103 5.01 -2.31 -9.42
CA LYS A 103 3.72 -3.01 -9.49
C LYS A 103 3.79 -4.36 -8.76
N ILE A 104 4.90 -5.09 -8.92
CA ILE A 104 5.13 -6.34 -8.19
C ILE A 104 5.09 -6.09 -6.67
N ALA A 105 5.84 -5.09 -6.19
CA ALA A 105 5.89 -4.74 -4.77
C ALA A 105 4.50 -4.37 -4.22
N SER A 106 3.75 -3.55 -4.94
CA SER A 106 2.37 -3.18 -4.57
C SER A 106 1.45 -4.40 -4.48
N GLN A 107 1.48 -5.30 -5.48
CA GLN A 107 0.66 -6.51 -5.46
C GLN A 107 1.04 -7.47 -4.33
N CYS A 108 2.34 -7.66 -4.09
CA CYS A 108 2.83 -8.44 -2.95
C CYS A 108 2.38 -7.83 -1.62
N ALA A 109 2.40 -6.50 -1.48
CA ALA A 109 1.91 -5.81 -0.28
C ALA A 109 0.40 -6.01 -0.09
N HIS A 110 -0.39 -5.83 -1.15
CA HIS A 110 -1.83 -6.09 -1.12
C HIS A 110 -2.13 -7.53 -0.68
N ALA A 111 -1.47 -8.51 -1.28
CA ALA A 111 -1.64 -9.91 -0.92
C ALA A 111 -1.24 -10.19 0.54
N ALA A 112 -0.09 -9.69 0.99
CA ALA A 112 0.34 -9.86 2.37
C ALA A 112 -0.67 -9.28 3.38
N THR A 113 -1.20 -8.08 3.11
CA THR A 113 -2.21 -7.45 3.98
C THR A 113 -3.56 -8.16 3.94
N GLY A 114 -3.96 -8.70 2.78
CA GLY A 114 -5.17 -9.51 2.65
C GLY A 114 -5.10 -10.79 3.47
N LEU A 115 -3.98 -11.52 3.36
CA LEU A 115 -3.77 -12.74 4.13
C LEU A 115 -3.66 -12.46 5.63
N TYR A 116 -3.05 -11.34 6.01
CA TYR A 116 -3.00 -10.89 7.41
C TYR A 116 -4.40 -10.63 7.97
N ALA A 117 -5.25 -9.91 7.22
CA ALA A 117 -6.63 -9.63 7.63
C ALA A 117 -7.46 -10.92 7.74
N GLU A 118 -7.31 -11.84 6.78
CA GLU A 118 -7.98 -13.14 6.79
C GLU A 118 -7.55 -13.99 7.99
N LEU A 119 -6.26 -14.06 8.31
CA LEU A 119 -5.78 -14.78 9.49
C LEU A 119 -6.21 -14.09 10.79
N MET A 120 -6.36 -12.77 10.79
CA MET A 120 -6.84 -12.05 11.96
C MET A 120 -8.29 -12.40 12.30
N SER A 121 -9.13 -12.74 11.31
CA SER A 121 -10.51 -13.19 11.54
C SER A 121 -10.61 -14.70 11.75
N SER A 122 -9.86 -15.50 10.99
CA SER A 122 -10.00 -16.96 10.94
C SER A 122 -9.07 -17.72 11.89
N ASN A 123 -7.81 -17.31 12.06
CA ASN A 123 -6.81 -18.04 12.83
C ASN A 123 -5.73 -17.13 13.45
N ARG A 124 -6.12 -16.40 14.50
CA ARG A 124 -5.22 -15.50 15.24
C ARG A 124 -4.02 -16.19 15.89
N GLY A 125 -4.15 -17.47 16.25
CA GLY A 125 -3.08 -18.24 16.87
C GLY A 125 -1.90 -18.44 15.90
N LEU A 126 -2.21 -18.93 14.70
CA LEU A 126 -1.23 -19.11 13.62
C LEU A 126 -0.56 -17.78 13.24
N LEU A 127 -1.36 -16.71 13.14
CA LEU A 127 -0.83 -15.38 12.84
C LEU A 127 0.21 -14.93 13.87
N ARG A 128 -0.13 -15.04 15.16
CA ARG A 128 0.76 -14.63 16.26
C ARG A 128 2.04 -15.45 16.29
N GLN A 129 1.97 -16.75 16.01
CA GLN A 129 3.16 -17.61 15.93
C GLN A 129 4.08 -17.15 14.78
N TRP A 130 3.52 -16.85 13.61
CA TRP A 130 4.29 -16.32 12.48
C TRP A 130 4.93 -14.95 12.79
N GLU A 131 4.21 -14.06 13.47
CA GLU A 131 4.76 -12.77 13.95
C GLU A 131 5.94 -12.98 14.92
N GLN A 132 5.81 -13.92 15.87
CA GLN A 132 6.87 -14.25 16.83
C GLN A 132 8.11 -14.87 16.17
N LEU A 133 7.92 -15.55 15.03
CA LEU A 133 9.00 -16.13 14.23
C LEU A 133 9.61 -15.14 13.22
N GLY A 134 9.36 -13.83 13.38
CA GLY A 134 9.97 -12.80 12.55
C GLY A 134 9.28 -12.60 11.20
N GLN A 135 8.03 -13.06 11.06
CA GLN A 135 7.12 -12.71 9.97
C GLN A 135 7.71 -12.88 8.56
N ALA A 136 8.39 -14.01 8.32
CA ALA A 136 9.10 -14.30 7.08
C ALA A 136 8.17 -14.24 5.85
N LYS A 137 8.63 -13.55 4.79
CA LYS A 137 7.93 -13.37 3.51
C LYS A 137 8.87 -13.75 2.37
N ILE A 138 8.47 -14.69 1.54
CA ILE A 138 9.26 -15.17 0.39
C ILE A 138 8.49 -14.86 -0.89
N VAL A 139 9.10 -14.10 -1.79
CA VAL A 139 8.52 -13.81 -3.10
C VAL A 139 9.06 -14.81 -4.11
N LEU A 140 8.16 -15.54 -4.76
CA LEU A 140 8.44 -16.50 -5.83
C LEU A 140 7.72 -16.08 -7.10
N THR A 141 8.00 -16.77 -8.20
CA THR A 141 7.37 -16.49 -9.48
C THR A 141 6.76 -17.74 -10.10
N CYS A 142 5.65 -17.58 -10.81
CA CYS A 142 5.06 -18.60 -11.68
C CYS A 142 4.97 -18.06 -13.13
N LYS A 143 4.92 -18.97 -14.10
CA LYS A 143 4.95 -18.64 -15.52
C LYS A 143 3.67 -17.93 -15.96
N ASN A 144 2.51 -18.40 -15.51
CA ASN A 144 1.20 -17.96 -15.99
C ASN A 144 0.07 -18.27 -15.01
N GLN A 145 -1.16 -17.90 -15.38
CA GLN A 145 -2.36 -18.14 -14.57
C GLN A 145 -2.63 -19.63 -14.31
N GLN A 146 -2.35 -20.51 -15.28
CA GLN A 146 -2.59 -21.94 -15.12
C GLN A 146 -1.71 -22.54 -14.02
N GLU A 147 -0.45 -22.15 -13.96
CA GLU A 147 0.45 -22.56 -12.87
C GLU A 147 0.01 -21.98 -11.52
N MET A 148 -0.43 -20.73 -11.48
CA MET A 148 -0.99 -20.13 -10.27
C MET A 148 -2.20 -20.92 -9.74
N ASN A 149 -3.12 -21.32 -10.62
CA ASN A 149 -4.31 -22.08 -10.22
C ASN A 149 -3.93 -23.45 -9.64
N ARG A 150 -2.94 -24.14 -10.22
CA ARG A 150 -2.44 -25.42 -9.68
C ARG A 150 -1.82 -25.26 -8.29
N LEU A 151 -1.09 -24.17 -8.06
CA LEU A 151 -0.53 -23.86 -6.75
C LEU A 151 -1.63 -23.60 -5.71
N LYS A 152 -2.67 -22.85 -6.10
CA LYS A 152 -3.85 -22.62 -5.27
C LYS A 152 -4.57 -23.92 -4.92
N GLU A 153 -4.90 -24.76 -5.91
CA GLU A 153 -5.53 -26.07 -5.68
C GLU A 153 -4.70 -26.95 -4.74
N THR A 154 -3.37 -26.92 -4.90
CA THR A 154 -2.46 -27.66 -4.01
C THR A 154 -2.47 -27.09 -2.59
N ALA A 155 -2.55 -25.76 -2.43
CA ALA A 155 -2.64 -25.10 -1.13
C ALA A 155 -3.96 -25.47 -0.43
N GLU A 156 -5.09 -25.40 -1.14
CA GLU A 156 -6.41 -25.81 -0.68
C GLU A 156 -6.41 -27.26 -0.18
N HIS A 157 -5.91 -28.19 -1.00
CA HIS A 157 -5.85 -29.61 -0.65
C HIS A 157 -4.95 -29.88 0.57
N ARG A 158 -3.95 -29.02 0.82
CA ARG A 158 -3.04 -29.14 1.98
C ARG A 158 -3.49 -28.33 3.19
N GLY A 159 -4.63 -27.64 3.12
CA GLY A 159 -5.11 -26.79 4.21
C GLY A 159 -4.22 -25.57 4.47
N VAL A 160 -3.44 -25.13 3.47
CA VAL A 160 -2.65 -23.90 3.55
C VAL A 160 -3.57 -22.72 3.26
N VAL A 161 -3.56 -21.70 4.13
CA VAL A 161 -4.33 -20.48 3.93
C VAL A 161 -3.80 -19.72 2.71
N TRP A 162 -4.70 -19.37 1.79
CA TRP A 162 -4.41 -18.65 0.55
C TRP A 162 -5.45 -17.55 0.35
N ILE A 163 -5.13 -16.58 -0.51
CA ILE A 163 -6.02 -15.49 -0.95
C ILE A 163 -5.91 -15.28 -2.45
#